data_AF-A0A1I2T9K8-F1
#
_entry.id   AF-A0A1I2T9K8-F1
#
_cell.length_a   1.000
_cell.length_b   1.000
_cell.length_c   1.000
_cell.angle_alpha   90.00
_cell.angle_beta   90.00
_cell.angle_gamma   90.00
#
_symmetry.space_group_name_H-M   'P 1'
#
loop_
_entity.id
_entity.type
_entity.pdbx_description
1 polymer ?
#
loop_
_entity_poly.entity_id
_entity_poly.type
_entity_poly.pdbx_seq_one_letter_code
_entity_poly.pdbx_strand_id
1 'polypeptide(L)'
;MIDEMYPPQNRWEMKLDVAVSKSFSEKMDPKDIPDYPEVRQQYPDETRAIINMSLFKDMNESNKDEELEKVYRLIQFCREKGIKKYIIYIVYYEERLLKEKGRDIEVGPEYDDYRTHRISVTNKDAETVRTPKDLEKYLVEFPK
;
A
#
# COMPACT_ATOMS: atom_id res chain seq x y z
N MET A 1 1.07 -3.49 14.45
CA MET A 1 0.22 -3.93 13.33
C MET A 1 0.99 -4.13 12.02
N ILE A 2 1.40 -3.08 11.27
CA ILE A 2 2.07 -3.31 9.97
C ILE A 2 3.40 -4.06 10.13
N ASP A 3 4.23 -3.71 11.11
CA ASP A 3 5.47 -4.45 11.42
C ASP A 3 5.24 -5.89 11.88
N GLU A 4 4.06 -6.21 12.41
CA GLU A 4 3.71 -7.58 12.79
C GLU A 4 3.28 -8.39 11.55
N MET A 5 2.54 -7.78 10.63
CA MET A 5 2.05 -8.44 9.40
C MET A 5 3.13 -8.54 8.32
N TYR A 6 3.97 -7.50 8.21
CA TYR A 6 5.05 -7.35 7.24
C TYR A 6 6.33 -6.96 7.96
N PRO A 7 7.04 -7.89 8.60
CA PRO A 7 8.26 -7.55 9.33
C PRO A 7 9.30 -6.85 8.45
N PRO A 8 10.17 -5.96 8.98
CA PRO A 8 11.21 -5.28 8.22
C PRO A 8 12.08 -6.22 7.38
N GLN A 9 12.30 -7.44 7.85
CA GLN A 9 13.04 -8.46 7.12
C GLN A 9 12.32 -9.01 5.87
N ASN A 10 11.03 -8.79 5.72
CA ASN A 10 10.27 -9.24 4.55
C ASN A 10 9.92 -8.08 3.60
N ARG A 11 10.24 -6.84 4.01
CA ARG A 11 10.02 -5.64 3.20
C ARG A 11 11.31 -5.25 2.51
N TRP A 12 11.20 -4.94 1.23
CA TRP A 12 12.23 -4.22 0.52
C TRP A 12 12.08 -2.72 0.80
N GLU A 13 10.90 -2.18 0.52
CA GLU A 13 10.58 -0.78 0.75
C GLU A 13 9.15 -0.65 1.29
N MET A 14 8.94 0.30 2.18
CA MET A 14 7.61 0.74 2.58
C MET A 14 7.57 2.26 2.59
N LYS A 15 6.60 2.81 1.89
CA LYS A 15 6.30 4.23 1.90
C LYS A 15 4.90 4.45 2.45
N LEU A 16 4.84 5.21 3.54
CA LEU A 16 3.60 5.69 4.12
C LEU A 16 3.54 7.19 3.88
N ASP A 17 2.68 7.59 2.95
CA ASP A 17 2.47 9.02 2.66
C ASP A 17 1.08 9.44 3.12
N VAL A 18 0.99 10.71 3.49
CA VAL A 18 -0.29 11.41 3.47
C VAL A 18 -0.20 12.57 2.49
N ALA A 19 -1.12 12.57 1.53
CA ALA A 19 -1.20 13.61 0.53
C ALA A 19 -2.51 14.39 0.67
N VAL A 20 -2.46 15.68 0.37
CA VAL A 20 -3.66 16.47 0.15
C VAL A 20 -4.11 16.37 -1.31
N SER A 21 -5.37 16.69 -1.57
CA SER A 21 -5.89 16.75 -2.94
C SER A 21 -5.22 17.89 -3.71
N LYS A 22 -5.11 17.72 -5.03
CA LYS A 22 -4.56 18.75 -5.91
C LYS A 22 -5.35 20.06 -5.81
N SER A 23 -6.69 19.96 -5.78
CA SER A 23 -7.58 21.11 -5.64
C SER A 23 -7.43 21.83 -4.31
N PHE A 24 -7.04 21.13 -3.25
CA PHE A 24 -6.74 21.74 -1.96
C PHE A 24 -5.37 22.43 -1.99
N SER A 25 -4.34 21.78 -2.53
CA SER A 25 -3.02 22.38 -2.67
C SER A 25 -2.99 23.62 -3.56
N GLU A 26 -3.82 23.67 -4.61
CA GLU A 26 -3.92 24.84 -5.51
C GLU A 26 -4.61 26.05 -4.87
N LYS A 27 -5.39 25.83 -3.80
CA LYS A 27 -6.10 26.88 -3.06
C LYS A 27 -5.34 27.36 -1.82
N MET A 28 -4.27 26.65 -1.44
CA MET A 28 -3.44 27.01 -0.30
C MET A 28 -2.43 28.08 -0.66
N ASP A 29 -2.26 29.06 0.23
CA ASP A 29 -1.09 29.92 0.19
C ASP A 29 0.13 29.11 0.70
N PRO A 30 1.21 28.97 -0.10
CA PRO A 30 2.42 28.28 0.33
C PRO A 30 3.09 28.89 1.58
N LYS A 31 2.72 30.13 1.96
CA LYS A 31 3.21 30.80 3.17
C LYS A 31 2.44 30.42 4.43
N ASP A 32 1.21 29.93 4.28
CA ASP A 32 0.29 29.59 5.37
C ASP A 32 -0.10 28.11 5.27
N ILE A 33 0.90 27.22 5.26
CA ILE A 33 0.68 25.78 5.25
C ILE A 33 0.28 25.34 6.68
N PRO A 34 -0.98 24.99 6.95
CA PRO A 34 -1.39 24.44 8.24
C PRO A 34 -0.75 23.09 8.48
N ASP A 35 -0.68 22.69 9.74
CA ASP A 35 -0.14 21.39 10.07
C ASP A 35 -1.08 20.25 9.61
N TYR A 36 -0.53 19.05 9.50
CA TYR A 36 -1.28 17.91 9.01
C TYR A 36 -2.51 17.55 9.90
N PRO A 37 -2.40 17.52 11.25
CA PRO A 37 -3.55 17.34 12.12
C PRO A 37 -4.70 18.31 11.85
N GLU A 38 -4.41 19.60 11.68
CA GLU A 38 -5.39 20.64 11.38
C GLU A 38 -6.06 20.38 10.03
N VAL A 39 -5.28 20.08 8.98
CA VAL A 39 -5.83 19.75 7.65
C VAL A 39 -6.73 18.52 7.73
N ARG A 40 -6.31 17.47 8.44
CA ARG A 40 -7.10 16.24 8.57
C ARG A 40 -8.42 16.49 9.32
N GLN A 41 -8.42 17.36 10.32
CA GLN A 41 -9.60 17.67 11.11
C GLN A 41 -10.58 18.56 10.34
N GLN A 42 -10.09 19.61 9.66
CA GLN A 42 -10.91 20.59 8.95
C GLN A 42 -11.35 20.09 7.56
N TYR A 43 -10.48 19.33 6.89
CA TYR A 43 -10.66 18.87 5.52
C TYR A 43 -10.39 17.37 5.39
N PRO A 44 -11.11 16.50 6.13
CA PRO A 44 -10.87 15.06 6.12
C PRO A 44 -10.99 14.44 4.72
N ASP A 45 -11.87 15.00 3.88
CA ASP A 45 -12.06 14.56 2.51
C ASP A 45 -11.00 15.11 1.54
N GLU A 46 -10.15 16.04 1.96
CA GLU A 46 -9.05 16.56 1.14
C GLU A 46 -7.73 15.82 1.41
N THR A 47 -7.69 14.94 2.41
CA THR A 47 -6.51 14.11 2.71
C THR A 47 -6.67 12.68 2.21
N ARG A 48 -5.58 12.04 1.78
CA ARG A 48 -5.53 10.62 1.45
C ARG A 48 -4.29 9.96 2.04
N ALA A 49 -4.47 8.79 2.64
CA ALA A 49 -3.36 7.95 3.06
C ALA A 49 -2.91 7.05 1.89
N ILE A 50 -1.60 6.89 1.70
CA ILE A 50 -1.03 6.01 0.68
C ILE A 50 -0.10 5.04 1.39
N ILE A 51 -0.38 3.75 1.24
CA ILE A 51 0.41 2.65 1.77
C ILE A 51 1.00 1.92 0.57
N ASN A 52 2.27 2.18 0.29
CA ASN A 52 3.02 1.49 -0.76
C ASN A 52 4.01 0.51 -0.11
N MET A 53 4.02 -0.73 -0.55
CA MET A 53 4.97 -1.75 -0.10
C MET A 53 5.54 -2.53 -1.27
N SER A 54 6.86 -2.68 -1.27
CA SER A 54 7.60 -3.59 -2.15
C SER A 54 8.16 -4.71 -1.27
N LEU A 55 7.84 -5.96 -1.61
CA LEU A 55 8.15 -7.13 -0.80
C LEU A 55 9.07 -8.10 -1.56
N PHE A 56 10.15 -8.54 -0.93
CA PHE A 56 10.93 -9.69 -1.41
C PHE A 56 10.23 -10.97 -0.96
N LYS A 57 9.18 -11.37 -1.67
CA LYS A 57 8.34 -12.51 -1.30
C LYS A 57 7.66 -13.07 -2.54
N ASP A 58 7.82 -14.38 -2.74
CA ASP A 58 7.13 -15.13 -3.78
C ASP A 58 5.71 -15.45 -3.31
N MET A 59 4.73 -14.73 -3.86
CA MET A 59 3.33 -15.04 -3.65
C MET A 59 2.93 -16.24 -4.53
N ASN A 60 2.26 -17.22 -3.95
CA ASN A 60 1.82 -18.44 -4.61
C ASN A 60 0.56 -19.00 -3.93
N GLU A 61 -0.02 -20.07 -4.47
CA GLU A 61 -1.26 -20.67 -3.94
C GLU A 61 -1.20 -21.05 -2.46
N SER A 62 -0.03 -21.41 -1.92
CA SER A 62 0.10 -21.81 -0.51
C SER A 62 0.07 -20.64 0.47
N ASN A 63 0.42 -19.42 0.04
CA ASN A 63 0.48 -18.23 0.90
C ASN A 63 -0.47 -17.11 0.48
N LYS A 64 -1.18 -17.28 -0.65
CA LYS A 64 -2.11 -16.29 -1.20
C LYS A 64 -3.14 -15.83 -0.17
N ASP A 65 -3.81 -16.76 0.49
CA ASP A 65 -4.89 -16.46 1.44
C ASP A 65 -4.38 -15.64 2.64
N GLU A 66 -3.16 -15.93 3.12
CA GLU A 66 -2.51 -15.18 4.19
C GLU A 66 -2.22 -13.73 3.77
N GLU A 67 -1.74 -13.53 2.54
CA GLU A 67 -1.45 -12.20 2.02
C GLU A 67 -2.72 -11.38 1.78
N LEU A 68 -3.80 -11.99 1.28
CA LEU A 68 -5.10 -11.35 1.15
C LEU A 68 -5.68 -10.95 2.53
N GLU A 69 -5.53 -11.81 3.55
CA GLU A 69 -5.94 -11.51 4.93
C GLU A 69 -5.18 -10.29 5.49
N LYS A 70 -3.88 -10.17 5.23
CA LYS A 70 -3.10 -8.99 5.66
C LYS A 70 -3.58 -7.69 4.99
N VAL A 71 -3.86 -7.73 3.69
CA VAL A 71 -4.45 -6.58 2.99
C VAL A 71 -5.83 -6.24 3.53
N TYR A 72 -6.65 -7.25 3.83
CA TYR A 72 -7.95 -7.05 4.44
C TYR A 72 -7.85 -6.37 5.82
N ARG A 73 -6.86 -6.75 6.63
CA ARG A 73 -6.59 -6.09 7.93
C ARG A 73 -6.16 -4.64 7.78
N LEU A 74 -5.38 -4.29 6.75
CA LEU A 74 -5.06 -2.89 6.45
C LEU A 74 -6.33 -2.08 6.12
N ILE A 75 -7.25 -2.67 5.35
CA ILE A 75 -8.56 -2.06 5.05
C ILE A 75 -9.36 -1.85 6.34
N GLN A 76 -9.44 -2.86 7.23
CA GLN A 76 -10.14 -2.71 8.51
C GLN A 76 -9.52 -1.61 9.36
N PHE A 77 -8.19 -1.57 9.45
CA PHE A 77 -7.49 -0.51 10.18
C PHE A 77 -7.84 0.89 9.65
N CYS A 78 -7.87 1.09 8.33
CA CYS A 78 -8.29 2.36 7.74
C CYS A 78 -9.74 2.72 8.15
N ARG A 79 -10.66 1.76 8.14
CA ARG A 79 -12.05 1.96 8.55
C ARG A 79 -12.18 2.31 10.03
N GLU A 80 -11.54 1.54 10.91
CA GLU A 80 -11.54 1.75 12.36
C GLU A 80 -10.96 3.10 12.76
N LYS A 81 -9.95 3.58 12.02
CA LYS A 81 -9.33 4.90 12.24
C LYS A 81 -10.05 6.04 11.53
N GLY A 82 -11.19 5.78 10.88
CA GLY A 82 -11.98 6.79 10.16
C GLY A 82 -11.24 7.41 8.97
N ILE A 83 -10.26 6.71 8.39
CA ILE A 83 -9.52 7.17 7.21
C ILE A 83 -10.39 6.94 5.99
N LYS A 84 -11.01 8.02 5.48
CA LYS A 84 -11.99 7.93 4.39
C LYS A 84 -11.38 7.67 3.01
N LYS A 85 -10.22 8.29 2.72
CA LYS A 85 -9.53 8.16 1.43
C LYS A 85 -8.17 7.50 1.66
N TYR A 86 -7.96 6.37 1.01
CA TYR A 86 -6.69 5.67 1.05
C TYR A 86 -6.45 4.85 -0.22
N ILE A 87 -5.17 4.54 -0.44
CA ILE A 87 -4.70 3.61 -1.47
C ILE A 87 -3.76 2.63 -0.77
N ILE A 88 -4.02 1.34 -0.96
CA ILE A 88 -3.10 0.26 -0.57
C ILE A 88 -2.54 -0.32 -1.86
N TYR A 89 -1.23 -0.27 -2.00
CA TYR A 89 -0.50 -0.74 -3.18
C TYR A 89 0.66 -1.62 -2.72
N ILE A 90 0.58 -2.91 -3.02
CA ILE A 90 1.60 -3.89 -2.64
C ILE A 90 2.11 -4.57 -3.90
N VAL A 91 3.42 -4.59 -4.08
CA VAL A 91 4.10 -5.32 -5.16
C VAL A 91 4.99 -6.39 -4.55
N TYR A 92 4.83 -7.59 -5.08
CA TYR A 92 5.59 -8.77 -4.69
C TYR A 92 6.67 -9.02 -5.74
N TYR A 93 7.91 -9.18 -5.28
CA TYR A 93 9.07 -9.47 -6.10
C TYR A 93 9.61 -10.86 -5.76
N GLU A 94 10.24 -11.50 -6.74
CA GLU A 94 10.87 -12.81 -6.54
C GLU A 94 11.89 -12.79 -5.40
N GLU A 95 11.87 -13.80 -4.52
CA GLU A 95 12.76 -13.86 -3.35
C GLU A 95 14.23 -13.99 -3.75
N ARG A 96 14.51 -14.54 -4.95
CA ARG A 96 15.88 -14.64 -5.46
C ARG A 96 16.54 -13.27 -5.62
N LEU A 97 15.78 -12.21 -5.85
CA LEU A 97 16.33 -10.87 -6.02
C LEU A 97 17.08 -10.41 -4.76
N LEU A 98 16.55 -10.73 -3.58
CA LEU A 98 17.21 -10.47 -2.30
C LEU A 98 18.54 -11.24 -2.17
N LYS A 99 18.60 -12.48 -2.66
CA LYS A 99 19.83 -13.30 -2.63
C LYS A 99 20.89 -12.78 -3.60
N GLU A 100 20.47 -12.31 -4.77
CA GLU A 100 21.37 -11.87 -5.84
C GLU A 100 21.93 -10.46 -5.62
N LYS A 101 21.13 -9.57 -5.03
CA LYS A 101 21.46 -8.14 -4.94
C LYS A 101 21.64 -7.62 -3.51
N GLY A 102 21.17 -8.38 -2.51
CA GLY A 102 21.14 -7.92 -1.13
C GLY A 102 19.99 -6.93 -0.88
N ARG A 103 19.98 -6.33 0.31
CA ARG A 103 18.94 -5.38 0.75
C ARG A 103 19.17 -3.93 0.34
N ASP A 104 20.42 -3.57 0.06
CA ASP A 104 20.83 -2.17 -0.09
C ASP A 104 20.51 -1.59 -1.49
N ILE A 105 19.83 -2.36 -2.34
CA ILE A 105 19.35 -1.88 -3.64
C ILE A 105 18.09 -1.03 -3.48
N GLU A 106 17.94 -0.02 -4.33
CA GLU A 106 16.73 0.81 -4.38
C GLU A 106 15.66 0.17 -5.28
N VAL A 107 14.39 0.35 -4.93
CA VAL A 107 13.29 -0.09 -5.80
C VAL A 107 13.29 0.77 -7.06
N GLY A 108 13.41 0.12 -8.21
CA GLY A 108 13.53 0.80 -9.50
C GLY A 108 12.91 0.03 -10.66
N PRO A 109 12.68 0.71 -11.81
CA PRO A 109 12.09 0.11 -13.00
C PRO A 109 12.91 -1.04 -13.60
N GLU A 110 14.22 -1.09 -13.33
CA GLU A 110 15.11 -2.18 -13.73
C GLU A 110 14.77 -3.53 -13.09
N TYR A 111 13.91 -3.54 -12.08
CA TYR A 111 13.44 -4.74 -11.40
C TYR A 111 11.99 -5.11 -11.75
N ASP A 112 11.37 -4.44 -12.72
CA ASP A 112 9.97 -4.68 -13.11
C ASP A 112 9.72 -6.14 -13.54
N ASP A 113 10.68 -6.76 -14.21
CA ASP A 113 10.60 -8.16 -14.65
C ASP A 113 10.67 -9.17 -13.48
N TYR A 114 11.06 -8.73 -12.29
CA TYR A 114 11.07 -9.56 -11.07
C TYR A 114 9.76 -9.47 -10.29
N ARG A 115 8.79 -8.66 -10.74
CA ARG A 115 7.47 -8.60 -10.12
C ARG A 115 6.73 -9.90 -10.39
N THR A 116 6.19 -10.50 -9.34
CA THR A 116 5.36 -11.70 -9.46
C THR A 116 3.89 -11.35 -9.35
N HIS A 117 3.54 -10.51 -8.37
CA HIS A 117 2.17 -10.15 -8.08
C HIS A 117 2.03 -8.69 -7.66
N ARG A 118 0.81 -8.17 -7.77
CA ARG A 118 0.43 -6.87 -7.24
C ARG A 118 -0.99 -6.90 -6.71
N ILE A 119 -1.20 -6.25 -5.56
CA ILE A 119 -2.53 -5.94 -5.04
C ILE A 119 -2.66 -4.41 -4.96
N SER A 120 -3.71 -3.86 -5.56
CA SER A 120 -3.98 -2.42 -5.56
C SER A 120 -5.45 -2.18 -5.22
N VAL A 121 -5.71 -1.51 -4.10
CA VAL A 121 -7.05 -1.27 -3.58
C VAL A 121 -7.19 0.19 -3.20
N THR A 122 -8.17 0.87 -3.80
CA THR A 122 -8.57 2.23 -3.39
C THR A 122 -9.66 2.17 -2.32
N ASN A 123 -9.97 3.29 -1.67
CA ASN A 123 -11.10 3.37 -0.75
C ASN A 123 -12.43 2.98 -1.41
N LYS A 124 -12.64 3.32 -2.70
CA LYS A 124 -13.86 2.95 -3.44
C LYS A 124 -13.96 1.45 -3.66
N ASP A 125 -12.86 0.82 -4.02
CA ASP A 125 -12.77 -0.64 -4.17
C ASP A 125 -13.13 -1.33 -2.85
N ALA A 126 -12.53 -0.83 -1.77
CA ALA A 126 -12.71 -1.33 -0.44
C ALA A 126 -14.16 -1.19 0.09
N GLU A 127 -15.01 -0.32 -0.45
CA GLU A 127 -16.43 -0.25 -0.06
C GLU A 127 -17.16 -1.57 -0.29
N THR A 128 -16.71 -2.38 -1.25
CA THR A 128 -17.31 -3.68 -1.59
C THR A 128 -16.65 -4.87 -0.88
N VAL A 129 -15.47 -4.67 -0.29
CA VAL A 129 -14.70 -5.73 0.37
C VAL A 129 -15.32 -6.05 1.73
N ARG A 130 -15.77 -7.29 1.93
CA ARG A 130 -16.36 -7.78 3.19
C ARG A 130 -15.52 -8.90 3.79
N THR A 131 -14.78 -9.64 2.97
CA THR A 131 -13.90 -10.74 3.34
C THR A 131 -12.56 -10.62 2.62
N PRO A 132 -11.50 -11.32 3.06
CA PRO A 132 -10.23 -11.39 2.33
C PRO A 132 -10.39 -11.89 0.90
N LYS A 133 -11.31 -12.83 0.67
CA LYS A 133 -11.55 -13.41 -0.65
C LYS A 133 -12.05 -12.39 -1.67
N ASP A 134 -12.77 -11.36 -1.24
CA ASP A 134 -13.22 -10.28 -2.13
C ASP A 134 -12.06 -9.50 -2.76
N LEU A 135 -10.82 -9.69 -2.25
CA LEU A 135 -9.61 -9.07 -2.75
C LEU A 135 -8.97 -9.81 -3.94
N GLU A 136 -9.38 -11.05 -4.23
CA GLU A 136 -8.85 -11.83 -5.36
C GLU A 136 -8.98 -11.08 -6.70
N LYS A 137 -10.07 -10.34 -6.91
CA LYS A 137 -10.29 -9.54 -8.13
C LYS A 137 -9.34 -8.35 -8.30
N TYR A 138 -8.63 -7.96 -7.24
CA TYR A 138 -7.63 -6.89 -7.24
C TYR A 138 -6.20 -7.41 -7.27
N LEU A 139 -6.02 -8.73 -7.19
CA LEU A 139 -4.74 -9.40 -7.36
C LEU A 139 -4.43 -9.51 -8.86
N VAL A 140 -3.26 -9.03 -9.24
CA VAL A 140 -2.70 -9.17 -10.59
C VAL A 140 -1.45 -10.02 -10.49
N GLU A 141 -1.41 -11.10 -11.27
CA GLU A 141 -0.20 -11.90 -11.50
C GLU A 141 0.50 -11.38 -12.76
N PHE A 142 1.81 -11.22 -12.68
CA PHE A 142 2.63 -10.82 -13.83
C PHE A 142 3.15 -12.08 -14.55
N PRO A 143 2.96 -12.18 -15.87
CA PRO A 143 3.50 -13.29 -16.64
C PRO A 143 5.03 -13.23 -16.68
N LYS A 144 5.65 -14.41 -16.74
CA LYS A 144 7.10 -14.58 -16.93
C LYS A 144 7.50 -14.58 -18.40
#